data_AF-A0A417YJI1-F1
#
_entry.id   AF-A0A417YJI1-F1
#
_cell.length_a   1.000
_cell.length_b   1.000
_cell.length_c   1.000
_cell.angle_alpha   90.00
_cell.angle_beta   90.00
_cell.angle_gamma   90.00
#
_symmetry.space_group_name_H-M   'P 1'
#
loop_
_entity.id
_entity.type
_entity.pdbx_description
1 polymer ?
#
loop_
_entity_poly.entity_id
_entity_poly.type
_entity_poly.pdbx_seq_one_letter_code
_entity_poly.pdbx_strand_id
1 'polypeptide(L)'
;MQFMKKYLKRIKKDEHGAFTIEASVIFPILLLLTLSFIFFALVIYQQSVLHYSANTVAERLAFVWDNSDKDIDTGEFDKYTTFPGGDGLYWRLTSDQYLSQFGIDIFSRGNATVQIGSGGGGSLPQQKLGRATTDILPPGATGEVQYNNGLAGSEIVVKLRSPLNLPSSLSSLFGINEIEAEASHVVTEPTEFIRTTDLVMYAVKSIADYSGYITKFISGN
;
A
#
# COMPACT_ATOMS: atom_id res chain seq x y z
N MET A 1 31.69 54.15 37.49
CA MET A 1 30.55 53.28 37.09
C MET A 1 29.29 54.01 36.61
N GLN A 2 29.22 55.36 36.62
CA GLN A 2 28.08 56.12 36.08
C GLN A 2 28.15 56.41 34.57
N PHE A 3 29.36 56.51 33.99
CA PHE A 3 29.55 56.79 32.57
C PHE A 3 28.98 55.68 31.66
N MET A 4 29.16 54.41 32.04
CA MET A 4 28.69 53.26 31.25
C MET A 4 27.15 53.16 31.18
N LYS A 5 26.45 53.56 32.26
CA LYS A 5 24.98 53.64 32.29
C LYS A 5 24.42 54.76 31.39
N LYS A 6 25.18 55.85 31.21
CA LYS A 6 24.78 56.98 30.35
C LYS A 6 24.88 56.64 28.86
N TYR A 7 25.91 55.88 28.46
CA TYR A 7 26.06 55.38 27.09
C TYR A 7 24.98 54.34 26.72
N LEU A 8 24.67 53.39 27.61
CA LEU A 8 23.57 52.44 27.39
C LEU A 8 22.20 53.13 27.24
N LYS A 9 21.93 54.20 27.99
CA LYS A 9 20.69 54.99 27.86
C LYS A 9 20.62 55.80 26.56
N ARG A 10 21.76 56.17 25.98
CA ARG A 10 21.84 56.94 24.73
C ARG A 10 21.61 56.06 23.51
N ILE A 11 22.18 54.84 23.51
CA ILE A 11 21.92 53.82 22.49
C ILE A 11 20.43 53.39 22.48
N LYS A 12 19.77 53.39 23.64
CA LYS A 12 18.33 53.07 23.76
C LYS A 12 17.39 54.20 23.31
N LYS A 13 17.90 55.42 23.05
CA LYS A 13 17.12 56.60 22.65
C LYS A 13 17.41 57.08 21.22
N ASP A 14 18.41 56.51 20.55
CA ASP A 14 18.73 56.82 19.15
C ASP A 14 17.95 55.87 18.22
N GLU A 15 17.02 56.41 17.43
CA GLU A 15 16.31 55.67 16.36
C GLU A 15 17.11 55.66 15.04
N HIS A 16 18.23 56.39 14.98
CA HIS A 16 19.12 56.41 13.82
C HIS A 16 19.90 55.09 13.74
N GLY A 17 19.58 54.27 12.73
CA GLY A 17 20.14 52.94 12.50
C GLY A 17 19.18 51.78 12.82
N ALA A 18 18.03 52.06 13.45
CA ALA A 18 16.98 51.07 13.69
C ALA A 18 16.48 50.46 12.37
N PHE A 19 16.32 51.29 11.33
CA PHE A 19 15.93 50.83 9.98
C PHE A 19 16.93 49.83 9.37
N THR A 20 18.23 50.04 9.56
CA THR A 20 19.27 49.12 9.05
C THR A 20 19.27 47.80 9.82
N ILE A 21 19.09 47.86 11.15
CA ILE A 21 18.99 46.67 12.00
C ILE A 21 17.73 45.87 11.63
N GLU A 22 16.59 46.54 11.50
CA GLU A 22 15.31 45.93 11.12
C GLU A 22 15.42 45.27 9.74
N ALA A 23 15.94 45.96 8.73
CA ALA A 23 16.17 45.39 7.40
C ALA A 23 17.15 44.19 7.42
N SER A 24 18.20 44.26 8.25
CA SER A 24 19.19 43.17 8.40
C SER A 24 18.63 41.92 9.09
N VAL A 25 17.51 42.05 9.83
CA VAL A 25 16.83 40.92 10.49
C VAL A 25 15.68 40.39 9.63
N ILE A 26 14.93 41.28 8.96
CA ILE A 26 13.82 40.89 8.09
C ILE A 26 14.29 40.02 6.92
N PHE A 27 15.40 40.38 6.26
CA PHE A 27 15.87 39.64 5.08
C PHE A 27 16.24 38.18 5.39
N PRO A 28 17.06 37.87 6.42
CA PRO A 28 17.31 36.48 6.83
C PRO A 28 16.06 35.72 7.24
N ILE A 29 15.10 36.36 7.90
CA ILE A 29 13.82 35.72 8.29
C ILE A 29 13.02 35.36 7.04
N LEU A 30 12.91 36.26 6.06
CA LEU A 30 12.25 35.99 4.79
C LEU A 30 12.94 34.85 4.04
N LEU A 31 14.27 34.83 4.01
CA LEU A 31 15.04 33.75 3.40
C LEU A 31 14.77 32.40 4.09
N LEU A 32 14.80 32.35 5.42
CA LEU A 32 14.48 31.12 6.17
C LEU A 32 13.04 30.67 5.93
N LEU A 33 12.09 31.60 5.86
CA LEU A 33 10.69 31.31 5.61
C LEU A 33 10.47 30.76 4.20
N THR A 34 11.05 31.38 3.17
CA THR A 34 10.98 30.86 1.79
C THR A 34 11.64 29.49 1.66
N LEU A 35 12.79 29.28 2.31
CA LEU A 35 13.49 28.00 2.33
C LEU A 35 12.66 26.93 3.06
N SER A 36 12.01 27.28 4.18
CA SER A 36 11.08 26.39 4.88
C SER A 36 9.90 26.00 4.00
N PHE A 37 9.33 26.93 3.22
CA PHE A 37 8.27 26.60 2.25
C PHE A 37 8.74 25.65 1.15
N ILE A 38 9.97 25.82 0.63
CA ILE A 38 10.53 24.91 -0.38
C ILE A 38 10.68 23.49 0.20
N PHE A 39 11.21 23.35 1.42
CA PHE A 39 11.31 22.05 2.08
C PHE A 39 9.94 21.42 2.33
N PHE A 40 8.97 22.21 2.76
CA PHE A 40 7.60 21.74 2.98
C PHE A 40 6.96 21.24 1.67
N ALA A 41 7.11 22.00 0.58
CA ALA A 41 6.62 21.59 -0.73
C ALA A 41 7.29 20.29 -1.23
N LEU A 42 8.59 20.12 -0.97
CA LEU A 42 9.34 18.91 -1.32
C LEU A 42 8.83 17.68 -0.57
N VAL A 43 8.56 17.81 0.74
CA VAL A 43 8.00 16.72 1.55
C VAL A 43 6.61 16.32 1.03
N ILE A 44 5.74 17.29 0.75
CA ILE A 44 4.42 16.99 0.17
C ILE A 44 4.55 16.32 -1.20
N TYR A 45 5.48 16.78 -2.04
CA TYR A 45 5.73 16.17 -3.34
C TYR A 45 6.15 14.70 -3.19
N GLN A 46 7.11 14.40 -2.31
CA GLN A 46 7.55 13.01 -2.09
C GLN A 46 6.43 12.13 -1.54
N GLN A 47 5.63 12.63 -0.60
CA GLN A 47 4.45 11.94 -0.09
C GLN A 47 3.45 11.61 -1.20
N SER A 48 3.13 12.60 -2.05
CA SER A 48 2.19 12.43 -3.16
C SER A 48 2.67 11.43 -4.20
N VAL A 49 3.96 11.47 -4.56
CA VAL A 49 4.54 10.52 -5.52
C VAL A 49 4.52 9.11 -4.95
N LEU A 50 4.81 8.93 -3.66
CA LEU A 50 4.76 7.62 -3.02
C LEU A 50 3.32 7.06 -2.98
N HIS A 51 2.33 7.88 -2.65
CA HIS A 51 0.92 7.47 -2.71
C HIS A 51 0.46 7.12 -4.13
N TYR A 52 0.85 7.92 -5.12
CA TYR A 52 0.54 7.62 -6.53
C TYR A 52 1.12 6.26 -6.95
N SER A 53 2.36 5.98 -6.54
CA SER A 53 3.03 4.72 -6.83
C SER A 53 2.32 3.54 -6.14
N ALA A 54 1.99 3.69 -4.86
CA ALA A 54 1.24 2.67 -4.10
C ALA A 54 -0.12 2.38 -4.73
N ASN A 55 -0.85 3.44 -5.10
CA ASN A 55 -2.17 3.32 -5.73
C ASN A 55 -2.09 2.63 -7.10
N THR A 56 -1.11 3.01 -7.92
CA THR A 56 -0.91 2.42 -9.25
C THR A 56 -0.58 0.93 -9.15
N VAL A 57 0.28 0.53 -8.21
CA VAL A 57 0.60 -0.88 -7.98
C VAL A 57 -0.62 -1.65 -7.48
N ALA A 58 -1.37 -1.09 -6.52
CA ALA A 58 -2.57 -1.74 -5.99
C ALA A 58 -3.63 -1.94 -7.08
N GLU A 59 -3.89 -0.90 -7.88
CA GLU A 59 -4.84 -0.93 -8.99
C GLU A 59 -4.45 -1.95 -10.05
N ARG A 60 -3.21 -1.92 -10.54
CA ARG A 60 -2.75 -2.84 -11.59
C ARG A 60 -2.80 -4.29 -11.13
N LEU A 61 -2.33 -4.57 -9.92
CA LEU A 61 -2.41 -5.93 -9.36
C LEU A 61 -3.84 -6.40 -9.18
N ALA A 62 -4.75 -5.51 -8.75
CA ALA A 62 -6.15 -5.86 -8.56
C ALA A 62 -6.84 -6.14 -9.91
N PHE A 63 -6.44 -5.41 -10.95
CA PHE A 63 -6.95 -5.58 -12.31
C PHE A 63 -6.48 -6.89 -12.96
N VAL A 64 -5.22 -7.29 -12.77
CA VAL A 64 -4.68 -8.53 -13.36
C VAL A 64 -4.85 -9.77 -12.48
N TRP A 65 -5.53 -9.65 -11.34
CA TRP A 65 -5.65 -10.75 -10.37
C TRP A 65 -6.26 -12.02 -10.98
N ASP A 66 -7.18 -11.83 -11.93
CA ASP A 66 -7.95 -12.88 -12.60
C ASP A 66 -7.09 -13.88 -13.40
N ASN A 67 -5.89 -13.47 -13.83
CA ASN A 67 -4.98 -14.32 -14.61
C ASN A 67 -3.51 -13.96 -14.38
N SER A 68 -2.71 -14.94 -13.94
CA SER A 68 -1.26 -14.77 -13.73
C SER A 68 -0.46 -14.52 -15.01
N ASP A 69 -1.01 -14.81 -16.19
CA ASP A 69 -0.32 -14.56 -17.47
C ASP A 69 -0.59 -13.14 -18.01
N LYS A 70 -1.47 -12.34 -17.39
CA LYS A 70 -1.73 -10.95 -17.81
C LYS A 70 -0.57 -10.04 -17.45
N ASP A 71 -0.01 -9.36 -18.44
CA ASP A 71 0.99 -8.32 -18.22
C ASP A 71 0.43 -7.19 -17.34
N ILE A 72 1.23 -6.71 -16.38
CA ILE A 72 0.79 -5.76 -15.36
C ILE A 72 0.58 -4.35 -15.94
N ASP A 73 1.33 -4.01 -16.98
CA ASP A 73 1.33 -2.66 -17.54
C ASP A 73 0.34 -2.51 -18.70
N THR A 74 0.21 -3.55 -19.51
CA THR A 74 -0.62 -3.57 -20.73
C THR A 74 -1.94 -4.32 -20.54
N GLY A 75 -2.02 -5.25 -19.59
CA GLY A 75 -3.17 -6.14 -19.40
C GLY A 75 -3.32 -7.23 -20.48
N GLU A 76 -2.38 -7.32 -21.43
CA GLU A 76 -2.39 -8.35 -22.47
C GLU A 76 -2.06 -9.72 -21.87
N PHE A 77 -2.68 -10.78 -22.38
CA PHE A 77 -2.39 -12.15 -21.98
C PHE A 77 -2.44 -13.10 -23.16
N ASP A 78 -1.48 -14.03 -23.19
CA ASP A 78 -1.39 -15.04 -24.25
C ASP A 78 -2.10 -16.35 -23.90
N LYS A 79 -2.26 -16.63 -22.60
CA LYS A 79 -2.76 -17.90 -22.09
C LYS A 79 -3.90 -17.68 -21.12
N TYR A 80 -4.94 -18.49 -21.23
CA TYR A 80 -5.98 -18.55 -20.23
C TYR A 80 -5.51 -19.38 -19.03
N THR A 81 -6.08 -19.12 -17.86
CA THR A 81 -5.81 -19.84 -16.61
C THR A 81 -5.93 -21.36 -16.72
N THR A 82 -6.70 -21.88 -17.68
CA THR A 82 -6.92 -23.32 -17.90
C THR A 82 -5.83 -24.00 -18.75
N PHE A 83 -4.92 -23.24 -19.37
CA PHE A 83 -3.86 -23.81 -20.20
C PHE A 83 -2.77 -24.50 -19.35
N PRO A 84 -2.00 -25.44 -19.93
CA PRO A 84 -0.88 -26.07 -19.23
C PRO A 84 0.13 -25.01 -18.75
N GLY A 85 0.37 -24.98 -17.44
CA GLY A 85 1.24 -24.00 -16.78
C GLY A 85 0.53 -22.73 -16.29
N GLY A 86 -0.79 -22.60 -16.47
CA GLY A 86 -1.61 -21.54 -15.87
C GLY A 86 -2.12 -21.89 -14.47
N ASP A 87 -2.98 -21.02 -13.94
CA ASP A 87 -3.49 -21.09 -12.56
C ASP A 87 -4.33 -22.35 -12.26
N GLY A 88 -4.93 -22.96 -13.28
CA GLY A 88 -5.89 -24.06 -13.19
C GLY A 88 -7.33 -23.59 -13.30
N LEU A 89 -8.30 -24.51 -13.25
CA LEU A 89 -9.73 -24.16 -13.38
C LEU A 89 -10.36 -23.71 -12.03
N TYR A 90 -9.89 -24.31 -10.93
CA TYR A 90 -10.48 -24.14 -9.59
C TYR A 90 -9.58 -23.37 -8.62
N TRP A 91 -8.57 -22.67 -9.13
CA TRP A 91 -7.57 -21.99 -8.30
C TRP A 91 -8.18 -20.99 -7.32
N ARG A 92 -9.32 -20.38 -7.66
CA ARG A 92 -10.07 -19.49 -6.75
C ARG A 92 -10.52 -20.21 -5.47
N LEU A 93 -10.96 -21.46 -5.60
CA LEU A 93 -11.39 -22.28 -4.46
C LEU A 93 -10.20 -22.89 -3.71
N THR A 94 -9.19 -23.34 -4.43
CA THR A 94 -8.08 -24.14 -3.86
C THR A 94 -6.89 -23.31 -3.40
N SER A 95 -6.73 -22.08 -3.89
CA SER A 95 -5.48 -21.31 -3.73
C SER A 95 -5.70 -19.82 -3.47
N ASP A 96 -6.82 -19.24 -3.89
CA ASP A 96 -7.15 -17.82 -3.69
C ASP A 96 -7.85 -17.53 -2.35
N GLN A 97 -7.83 -18.51 -1.45
CA GLN A 97 -8.45 -18.45 -0.12
C GLN A 97 -9.93 -18.04 -0.13
N TYR A 98 -10.65 -18.16 -1.25
CA TYR A 98 -12.03 -17.66 -1.38
C TYR A 98 -12.99 -18.19 -0.29
N LEU A 99 -12.81 -19.46 0.10
CA LEU A 99 -13.62 -20.12 1.12
C LEU A 99 -13.41 -19.56 2.53
N SER A 100 -12.28 -18.90 2.79
CA SER A 100 -12.04 -18.25 4.09
C SER A 100 -13.01 -17.10 4.34
N GLN A 101 -13.56 -16.47 3.29
CA GLN A 101 -14.64 -15.48 3.42
C GLN A 101 -15.85 -16.06 4.14
N PHE A 102 -16.15 -17.34 3.93
CA PHE A 102 -17.27 -18.05 4.54
C PHE A 102 -16.89 -18.79 5.83
N GLY A 103 -15.69 -18.56 6.37
CA GLY A 103 -15.17 -19.25 7.56
C GLY A 103 -14.74 -20.69 7.31
N ILE A 104 -14.57 -21.11 6.06
CA ILE A 104 -14.20 -22.47 5.68
C ILE A 104 -12.71 -22.48 5.29
N ASP A 105 -11.84 -22.88 6.23
CA ASP A 105 -10.38 -22.84 6.08
C ASP A 105 -9.77 -24.18 5.58
N ILE A 106 -10.52 -24.94 4.78
CA ILE A 106 -10.10 -26.29 4.32
C ILE A 106 -8.93 -26.23 3.33
N PHE A 107 -8.89 -25.18 2.50
CA PHE A 107 -7.92 -25.02 1.42
C PHE A 107 -7.06 -23.76 1.54
N SER A 108 -7.28 -22.93 2.56
CA SER A 108 -6.55 -21.67 2.68
C SER A 108 -5.14 -21.89 3.23
N ARG A 109 -4.18 -21.15 2.67
CA ARG A 109 -2.74 -21.26 2.96
C ARG A 109 -2.20 -20.05 3.75
N GLY A 110 -3.09 -19.31 4.42
CA GLY A 110 -2.76 -18.07 5.12
C GLY A 110 -2.60 -16.85 4.20
N ASN A 111 -2.71 -15.65 4.78
CA ASN A 111 -2.64 -14.39 4.04
C ASN A 111 -1.36 -14.31 3.18
N ALA A 112 -1.50 -13.87 1.94
CA ALA A 112 -0.38 -13.76 1.03
C ALA A 112 0.26 -12.38 1.12
N THR A 113 1.53 -12.35 1.51
CA THR A 113 2.34 -11.13 1.66
C THR A 113 3.66 -11.33 0.94
N VAL A 114 4.06 -10.35 0.13
CA VAL A 114 5.33 -10.37 -0.62
C VAL A 114 5.97 -8.99 -0.64
N GLN A 115 7.31 -8.96 -0.56
CA GLN A 115 8.08 -7.73 -0.76
C GLN A 115 8.23 -7.44 -2.26
N ILE A 116 7.97 -6.20 -2.67
CA ILE A 116 8.06 -5.79 -4.06
C ILE A 116 9.50 -5.98 -4.56
N GLY A 117 9.65 -6.65 -5.71
CA GLY A 117 10.96 -6.95 -6.29
C GLY A 117 11.69 -8.17 -5.71
N SER A 118 11.16 -8.87 -4.69
CA SER A 118 11.80 -10.09 -4.17
C SER A 118 11.53 -11.35 -4.98
N GLY A 119 10.70 -11.26 -6.03
CA GLY A 119 10.18 -12.41 -6.76
C GLY A 119 9.14 -13.20 -5.95
N GLY A 120 8.10 -13.68 -6.64
CA GLY A 120 7.02 -14.44 -6.01
C GLY A 120 7.44 -15.85 -5.64
N GLY A 121 7.20 -16.26 -4.39
CA GLY A 121 7.51 -17.61 -3.90
C GLY A 121 6.38 -18.15 -3.02
N GLY A 122 6.12 -19.45 -3.09
CA GLY A 122 5.10 -20.10 -2.28
C GLY A 122 3.78 -20.32 -3.02
N SER A 123 2.65 -19.92 -2.41
CA SER A 123 1.33 -20.18 -2.97
C SER A 123 0.98 -19.24 -4.13
N LEU A 124 -0.03 -19.59 -4.93
CA LEU A 124 -0.36 -18.88 -6.16
C LEU A 124 -0.60 -17.37 -5.95
N PRO A 125 -1.33 -16.92 -4.91
CA PRO A 125 -1.39 -15.49 -4.55
C PRO A 125 -0.02 -14.83 -4.33
N GLN A 126 0.93 -15.45 -3.62
CA GLN A 126 2.28 -14.88 -3.46
C GLN A 126 3.01 -14.81 -4.80
N GLN A 127 2.81 -15.79 -5.68
CA GLN A 127 3.39 -15.75 -7.02
C GLN A 127 2.81 -14.58 -7.84
N LYS A 128 1.49 -14.37 -7.79
CA LYS A 128 0.80 -13.23 -8.42
C LYS A 128 1.29 -11.88 -7.86
N LEU A 129 1.39 -11.76 -6.54
CA LEU A 129 1.87 -10.54 -5.88
C LEU A 129 3.33 -10.22 -6.20
N GLY A 130 4.18 -11.26 -6.27
CA GLY A 130 5.60 -11.10 -6.58
C GLY A 130 5.91 -10.65 -8.01
N ARG A 131 4.88 -10.49 -8.85
CA ARG A 131 4.99 -9.88 -10.18
C ARG A 131 5.04 -8.36 -10.11
N ALA A 132 4.69 -7.75 -8.97
CA ALA A 132 4.82 -6.31 -8.75
C ALA A 132 6.26 -5.86 -9.08
N THR A 133 6.40 -4.99 -10.09
CA THR A 133 7.70 -4.47 -10.51
C THR A 133 8.15 -3.30 -9.64
N THR A 134 9.47 -3.15 -9.53
CA THR A 134 10.09 -1.99 -8.90
C THR A 134 10.07 -0.72 -9.76
N ASP A 135 9.70 -0.82 -11.05
CA ASP A 135 9.81 0.29 -12.01
C ASP A 135 8.91 1.49 -11.68
N ILE A 136 7.80 1.24 -10.98
CA ILE A 136 6.84 2.28 -10.56
C ILE A 136 7.28 2.94 -9.24
N LEU A 137 8.20 2.33 -8.49
CA LEU A 137 8.61 2.86 -7.20
C LEU A 137 9.61 4.02 -7.32
N PRO A 138 9.52 5.02 -6.43
CA PRO A 138 10.56 6.04 -6.31
C PRO A 138 11.93 5.42 -5.98
N PRO A 139 13.05 6.04 -6.39
CA PRO A 139 14.38 5.52 -6.12
C PRO A 139 14.64 5.35 -4.61
N GLY A 140 15.00 4.13 -4.19
CA GLY A 140 15.27 3.80 -2.79
C GLY A 140 14.02 3.52 -1.95
N ALA A 141 12.83 3.56 -2.54
CA ALA A 141 11.62 3.11 -1.87
C ALA A 141 11.56 1.58 -1.84
N THR A 142 11.12 1.04 -0.70
CA THR A 142 10.80 -0.37 -0.52
C THR A 142 9.32 -0.51 -0.27
N GLY A 143 8.76 -1.69 -0.51
CA GLY A 143 7.34 -1.87 -0.30
C GLY A 143 6.93 -3.31 -0.20
N GLU A 144 5.79 -3.50 0.43
CA GLU A 144 5.15 -4.79 0.67
C GLU A 144 3.76 -4.76 0.07
N VAL A 145 3.38 -5.87 -0.57
CA VAL A 145 2.01 -6.07 -1.05
C VAL A 145 1.39 -7.24 -0.31
N GLN A 146 0.17 -7.04 0.14
CA GLN A 146 -0.63 -8.02 0.84
C GLN A 146 -1.94 -8.24 0.09
N TYR A 147 -2.32 -9.50 -0.03
CA TYR A 147 -3.66 -9.88 -0.46
C TYR A 147 -4.48 -10.23 0.77
N ASN A 148 -5.56 -9.48 0.97
CA ASN A 148 -6.52 -9.72 2.03
C ASN A 148 -7.83 -10.21 1.43
N ASN A 149 -8.37 -11.27 2.01
CA ASN A 149 -9.62 -11.84 1.56
C ASN A 149 -10.64 -11.83 2.71
N GLY A 150 -11.62 -10.93 2.64
CA GLY A 150 -12.63 -10.73 3.68
C GLY A 150 -14.07 -10.88 3.19
N LEU A 151 -15.01 -10.82 4.12
CA LEU A 151 -16.46 -10.86 3.82
C LEU A 151 -16.93 -9.71 2.91
N ALA A 152 -16.22 -8.58 2.93
CA ALA A 152 -16.51 -7.42 2.09
C ALA A 152 -15.93 -7.55 0.67
N GLY A 153 -15.23 -8.65 0.37
CA GLY A 153 -14.53 -8.88 -0.88
C GLY A 153 -13.02 -9.02 -0.69
N SER A 154 -12.35 -9.27 -1.81
CA SER A 154 -10.91 -9.42 -1.89
C SER A 154 -10.26 -8.07 -2.18
N GLU A 155 -9.18 -7.75 -1.49
CA GLU A 155 -8.49 -6.47 -1.58
C GLU A 155 -6.97 -6.67 -1.63
N ILE A 156 -6.31 -5.86 -2.44
CA ILE A 156 -4.85 -5.77 -2.49
C ILE A 156 -4.43 -4.51 -1.75
N VAL A 157 -3.61 -4.68 -0.73
CA VAL A 157 -3.06 -3.61 0.11
C VAL A 157 -1.57 -3.46 -0.20
N VAL A 158 -1.16 -2.28 -0.60
CA VAL A 158 0.24 -1.93 -0.90
C VAL A 158 0.73 -0.95 0.15
N LYS A 159 1.84 -1.28 0.80
CA LYS A 159 2.53 -0.42 1.78
C LYS A 159 3.90 -0.09 1.25
N LEU A 160 4.15 1.18 0.96
CA LEU A 160 5.44 1.68 0.51
C LEU A 160 6.10 2.50 1.61
N ARG A 161 7.43 2.40 1.68
CA ARG A 161 8.30 3.16 2.58
C ARG A 161 9.40 3.78 1.75
N SER A 162 9.61 5.08 1.88
CA SER A 162 10.70 5.79 1.22
C SER A 162 11.53 6.55 2.25
N PRO A 163 12.87 6.43 2.21
CA PRO A 163 13.72 7.29 3.03
C PRO A 163 13.58 8.75 2.58
N LEU A 164 13.50 9.66 3.54
CA LEU A 164 13.56 11.10 3.29
C LEU A 164 15.02 11.54 3.18
N ASN A 165 15.44 11.93 1.98
CA ASN A 165 16.77 12.48 1.75
C ASN A 165 16.85 13.96 2.22
N LEU A 166 16.58 14.21 3.51
CA LEU A 166 16.76 15.52 4.13
C LEU A 166 18.20 15.66 4.67
N PRO A 167 18.75 16.88 4.73
CA PRO A 167 20.00 17.14 5.44
C PRO A 167 19.89 16.69 6.90
N SER A 168 20.96 16.12 7.46
CA SER A 168 20.98 15.55 8.82
C SER A 168 20.59 16.53 9.94
N SER A 169 20.88 17.83 9.75
CA SER A 169 20.45 18.88 10.67
C SER A 169 18.94 19.11 10.66
N LEU A 170 18.28 18.79 9.56
CA LEU A 170 16.85 19.02 9.36
C LEU A 170 16.04 17.79 9.79
N SER A 171 16.50 16.58 9.48
CA SER A 171 15.86 15.34 9.92
C SER A 171 15.85 15.19 11.44
N SER A 172 16.93 15.59 12.12
CA SER A 172 16.99 15.61 13.60
C SER A 172 16.11 16.68 14.24
N LEU A 173 15.81 17.77 13.52
CA LEU A 173 14.94 18.84 14.00
C LEU A 173 13.44 18.52 13.80
N PHE A 174 13.09 17.82 12.72
CA PHE A 174 11.71 17.40 12.44
C PHE A 174 11.35 16.01 12.97
N GLY A 175 12.35 15.15 13.24
CA GLY A 175 12.12 13.78 13.72
C GLY A 175 11.54 12.82 12.67
N ILE A 176 11.53 13.21 11.39
CA ILE A 176 10.97 12.42 10.28
C ILE A 176 12.13 11.96 9.39
N ASN A 177 12.34 10.64 9.33
CA ASN A 177 13.40 10.01 8.52
C ASN A 177 12.85 9.19 7.35
N GLU A 178 11.58 8.80 7.44
CA GLU A 178 10.90 8.00 6.43
C GLU A 178 9.50 8.56 6.15
N ILE A 179 9.06 8.38 4.92
CA ILE A 179 7.68 8.57 4.50
C ILE A 179 7.08 7.18 4.27
N GLU A 180 5.88 6.97 4.79
CA GLU A 180 5.07 5.81 4.52
C GLU A 180 3.85 6.20 3.68
N ALA A 181 3.46 5.33 2.75
CA ALA A 181 2.22 5.44 2.01
C ALA A 181 1.53 4.08 1.95
N GLU A 182 0.23 4.07 2.23
CA GLU A 182 -0.62 2.89 2.11
C GLU A 182 -1.72 3.19 1.09
N ALA A 183 -1.96 2.25 0.20
CA ALA A 183 -3.05 2.28 -0.75
C ALA A 183 -3.66 0.89 -0.88
N SER A 184 -4.96 0.82 -1.06
CA SER A 184 -5.67 -0.44 -1.22
C SER A 184 -6.66 -0.37 -2.38
N HIS A 185 -6.83 -1.47 -3.09
CA HIS A 185 -7.77 -1.60 -4.22
C HIS A 185 -8.49 -2.94 -4.18
N VAL A 186 -9.81 -2.90 -4.39
CA VAL A 186 -10.67 -4.08 -4.42
C VAL A 186 -10.48 -4.83 -5.73
N VAL A 187 -10.33 -6.16 -5.63
CA VAL A 187 -10.32 -7.04 -6.80
C VAL A 187 -11.76 -7.20 -7.30
N THR A 188 -12.04 -6.70 -8.51
CA THR A 188 -13.40 -6.62 -9.04
C THR A 188 -13.68 -7.75 -10.04
N GLU A 189 -14.17 -8.87 -9.54
CA GLU A 189 -14.63 -10.01 -10.36
C GLU A 189 -16.10 -10.39 -10.07
N PRO A 190 -17.08 -9.51 -10.36
CA PRO A 190 -18.46 -9.71 -9.90
C PRO A 190 -19.11 -10.99 -10.44
N THR A 191 -18.85 -11.35 -11.69
CA THR A 191 -19.40 -12.57 -12.29
C THR A 191 -18.83 -13.83 -11.63
N GLU A 192 -17.53 -13.84 -11.34
CA GLU A 192 -16.86 -14.95 -10.68
C GLU A 192 -17.27 -15.09 -9.22
N PHE A 193 -17.49 -13.98 -8.54
CA PHE A 193 -18.04 -13.95 -7.19
C PHE A 193 -19.41 -14.61 -7.12
N ILE A 194 -20.34 -14.26 -8.02
CA ILE A 194 -21.68 -14.87 -8.08
C ILE A 194 -21.57 -16.37 -8.37
N ARG A 195 -20.76 -16.76 -9.36
CA ARG A 195 -20.57 -18.16 -9.76
C ARG A 195 -20.01 -19.01 -8.62
N THR A 196 -19.00 -18.50 -7.92
CA THR A 196 -18.34 -19.22 -6.84
C THR A 196 -19.24 -19.29 -5.61
N THR A 197 -19.98 -18.22 -5.30
CA THR A 197 -20.96 -18.20 -4.21
C THR A 197 -22.11 -19.18 -4.46
N ASP A 198 -22.65 -19.23 -5.69
CA ASP A 198 -23.69 -20.20 -6.05
C ASP A 198 -23.18 -21.64 -5.95
N LEU A 199 -21.96 -21.90 -6.40
CA LEU A 199 -21.31 -23.21 -6.26
C LEU A 199 -21.16 -23.61 -4.79
N VAL A 200 -20.72 -22.70 -3.92
CA VAL A 200 -20.59 -22.96 -2.48
C VAL A 200 -21.96 -23.24 -1.86
N MET A 201 -22.97 -22.42 -2.16
CA MET A 201 -24.35 -22.61 -1.69
C MET A 201 -24.93 -23.96 -2.13
N TYR A 202 -24.72 -24.33 -3.40
CA TYR A 202 -25.14 -25.62 -3.93
C TYR A 202 -24.40 -26.78 -3.25
N ALA A 203 -23.09 -26.67 -3.06
CA ALA A 203 -22.29 -27.69 -2.39
C ALA A 203 -22.73 -27.88 -0.93
N VAL A 204 -22.93 -26.79 -0.18
CA VAL A 204 -23.42 -26.83 1.21
C VAL A 204 -24.81 -27.48 1.28
N LYS A 205 -25.74 -27.07 0.41
CA LYS A 205 -27.08 -27.67 0.35
C LYS A 205 -27.02 -29.17 0.03
N SER A 206 -26.24 -29.54 -0.99
CA SER A 206 -26.07 -30.93 -1.37
C SER A 206 -25.51 -31.76 -0.22
N ILE A 207 -24.45 -31.28 0.45
CA ILE A 207 -23.85 -31.95 1.61
C ILE A 207 -24.88 -32.09 2.73
N ALA A 208 -25.69 -31.06 3.01
CA ALA A 208 -26.74 -31.13 4.02
C ALA A 208 -27.79 -32.20 3.67
N ASP A 209 -28.26 -32.24 2.42
CA ASP A 209 -29.23 -33.24 1.95
C ASP A 209 -28.66 -34.66 2.06
N TYR A 210 -27.42 -34.88 1.58
CA TYR A 210 -26.71 -36.17 1.69
C TYR A 210 -26.40 -36.58 3.13
N SER A 211 -26.09 -35.63 4.02
CA SER A 211 -25.92 -35.91 5.45
C SER A 211 -27.21 -36.39 6.11
N GLY A 212 -28.37 -35.90 5.64
CA GLY A 212 -29.70 -36.38 6.04
C GLY A 212 -29.95 -37.83 5.64
N TYR A 213 -29.43 -38.27 4.49
CA TYR A 213 -29.51 -39.67 4.08
C TYR A 213 -28.54 -40.56 4.86
N ILE A 214 -27.32 -40.09 5.16
CA ILE A 214 -26.33 -40.83 5.96
C ILE A 214 -26.81 -40.99 7.41
N THR A 215 -27.36 -39.93 8.01
CA THR A 215 -27.91 -39.99 9.38
C THR A 215 -29.13 -40.91 9.46
N LYS A 216 -30.03 -40.90 8.46
CA LYS A 216 -31.14 -41.86 8.36
C LYS A 216 -30.67 -43.30 8.12
N PHE A 217 -29.58 -43.50 7.39
CA PHE A 217 -28.97 -44.82 7.20
C PHE A 217 -28.32 -45.35 8.49
N ILE A 218 -27.68 -44.48 9.27
CA ILE A 218 -27.05 -44.83 10.56
C ILE A 218 -28.11 -45.02 11.67
N SER A 219 -29.21 -44.24 11.66
CA SER A 219 -30.30 -44.35 12.64
C SER A 219 -31.37 -45.38 12.24
N GLY A 220 -31.20 -46.04 11.10
CA GLY A 220 -32.15 -46.99 10.52
C GLY A 220 -31.83 -48.46 10.80
N ASN A 221 -31.06 -48.73 11.86
CA ASN A 221 -30.88 -50.06 12.46
C ASN A 221 -31.08 -49.94 13.98
#